data_AF-A0A1E3X2P2-F1
#
_entry.id   AF-A0A1E3X2P2-F1
#
_cell.length_a   1.000
_cell.length_b   1.000
_cell.length_c   1.000
_cell.angle_alpha   90.00
_cell.angle_beta   90.00
_cell.angle_gamma   90.00
#
_symmetry.space_group_name_H-M   'P 1'
#
loop_
_entity.id
_entity.type
_entity.pdbx_description
1 polymer ?
#
loop_
_entity_poly.entity_id
_entity_poly.type
_entity_poly.pdbx_seq_one_letter_code
_entity_poly.pdbx_strand_id
1 'polypeptide(L)'
;MLQTRLIKQIIICLCCLVVANFVHAEPLRLLVPFFIGPKPLSPHVRTTIYFELSKAFRSYGSTDKGAWILYGIEEMREPSHNAAIDAASWPSVHADLVIWGQVHRYDDGVAVQLFLTVTPIIKKRQVRPELWTISAPKYNGEAYRVELDIPGRFYEFEPLILTKDVVIQYEKPEGIPLYRSRQGGETIGFLGELFYFLEIHDDALRLRSDDTEGWVRTKNISKGHSEAITFAKGMVRLLRGDWKGSLESFSKVLENSNIPQNLRVHALIYSGLAKEKTDSSGMQEFEAAYRLNRLDKGAASYLLMSRIMDIVRAKRQSDKTKLEVCVHKFKKDLKSVKVLFVNNDKWLQHIEDFLQ
;
A
#
# COMPACT_ATOMS: atom_id res chain seq x y z
N MET A 1 -43.13 -35.55 -17.01
CA MET A 1 -42.79 -34.72 -15.82
C MET A 1 -41.31 -34.75 -15.43
N LEU A 2 -40.52 -35.80 -15.73
CA LEU A 2 -39.08 -35.78 -15.41
C LEU A 2 -38.24 -34.86 -16.33
N GLN A 3 -38.60 -34.72 -17.61
CA GLN A 3 -37.83 -33.90 -18.56
C GLN A 3 -37.84 -32.39 -18.25
N THR A 4 -38.92 -31.86 -17.66
CA THR A 4 -39.03 -30.44 -17.30
C THR A 4 -38.23 -30.05 -16.04
N ARG A 5 -37.85 -31.02 -15.18
CA ARG A 5 -36.96 -30.76 -14.03
C ARG A 5 -35.49 -30.72 -14.41
N LEU A 6 -35.07 -31.53 -15.39
CA LEU A 6 -33.67 -31.56 -15.86
C LEU A 6 -33.29 -30.26 -16.61
N ILE A 7 -34.21 -29.73 -17.44
CA ILE A 7 -33.97 -28.49 -18.20
C ILE A 7 -33.83 -27.28 -17.26
N LYS A 8 -34.59 -27.23 -16.15
CA LYS A 8 -34.45 -26.15 -15.15
C LYS A 8 -33.12 -26.22 -14.39
N GLN A 9 -32.59 -27.40 -14.09
CA GLN A 9 -31.27 -27.53 -13.45
C GLN A 9 -30.12 -27.19 -14.41
N ILE A 10 -30.24 -27.52 -15.70
CA ILE A 10 -29.24 -27.14 -16.71
C ILE A 10 -29.23 -25.63 -16.93
N ILE A 11 -30.39 -24.95 -16.95
CA ILE A 11 -30.45 -23.48 -17.06
C ILE A 11 -29.90 -22.79 -15.81
N ILE A 12 -30.11 -23.34 -14.61
CA ILE A 12 -29.50 -22.78 -13.38
C ILE A 12 -27.98 -22.98 -13.37
N CYS A 13 -27.45 -24.09 -13.90
CA CYS A 13 -26.01 -24.28 -14.06
C CYS A 13 -25.42 -23.41 -15.19
N LEU A 14 -26.14 -23.21 -16.30
CA LEU A 14 -25.67 -22.39 -17.42
C LEU A 14 -25.70 -20.89 -17.11
N CYS A 15 -26.58 -20.42 -16.22
CA CYS A 15 -26.58 -19.05 -15.71
C CYS A 15 -25.48 -18.79 -14.66
N CYS A 16 -24.89 -19.83 -14.06
CA CYS A 16 -23.71 -19.70 -13.19
C CYS A 16 -22.38 -19.74 -13.96
N LEU A 17 -22.40 -20.05 -15.26
CA LEU A 17 -21.35 -19.70 -16.22
C LEU A 17 -21.50 -18.22 -16.61
N VAL A 18 -21.67 -17.33 -15.62
CA VAL A 18 -21.22 -15.96 -15.76
C VAL A 18 -19.73 -16.10 -16.02
N VAL A 19 -19.35 -15.87 -17.27
CA VAL A 19 -17.97 -15.67 -17.68
C VAL A 19 -17.40 -14.72 -16.64
N ALA A 20 -16.60 -15.26 -15.72
CA ALA A 20 -15.77 -14.47 -14.84
C ALA A 20 -14.80 -13.80 -15.79
N ASN A 21 -15.23 -12.68 -16.39
CA ASN A 21 -14.38 -11.73 -17.02
C ASN A 21 -13.44 -11.33 -15.90
N PHE A 22 -12.30 -12.02 -15.85
CA PHE A 22 -11.15 -11.61 -15.06
C PHE A 22 -10.74 -10.29 -15.71
N VAL A 23 -11.41 -9.21 -15.30
CA VAL A 23 -10.95 -7.86 -15.55
C VAL A 23 -9.55 -7.85 -14.98
N HIS A 24 -8.56 -7.91 -15.86
CA HIS A 24 -7.17 -7.87 -15.45
C HIS A 24 -6.98 -6.53 -14.76
N ALA A 25 -6.83 -6.58 -13.43
CA ALA A 25 -6.61 -5.39 -12.64
C ALA A 25 -5.39 -4.66 -13.22
N GLU A 26 -5.58 -3.39 -13.58
CA GLU A 26 -4.50 -2.54 -14.05
C GLU A 26 -3.34 -2.60 -13.05
N PRO A 27 -2.10 -2.80 -13.53
CA PRO A 27 -0.95 -2.92 -12.64
C PRO A 27 -0.77 -1.60 -11.90
N LEU A 28 -0.64 -1.68 -10.58
CA LEU A 28 -0.31 -0.56 -9.71
C LEU A 28 1.07 -0.02 -10.07
N ARG A 29 1.18 1.26 -10.41
CA ARG A 29 2.45 1.87 -10.83
C ARG A 29 3.05 2.69 -9.70
N LEU A 30 4.28 2.36 -9.31
CA LEU A 30 5.06 3.09 -8.32
C LEU A 30 6.24 3.80 -9.01
N LEU A 31 6.23 5.12 -9.07
CA LEU A 31 7.37 5.90 -9.54
C LEU A 31 8.39 6.12 -8.41
N VAL A 32 9.66 5.91 -8.73
CA VAL A 32 10.78 6.38 -7.90
C VAL A 32 11.66 7.27 -8.80
N PRO A 33 11.47 8.60 -8.79
CA PRO A 33 12.25 9.53 -9.59
C PRO A 33 13.65 9.72 -8.98
N PHE A 34 14.51 10.49 -9.64
CA PHE A 34 15.74 10.93 -8.98
C PHE A 34 15.42 11.75 -7.74
N PHE A 35 16.17 11.49 -6.67
CA PHE A 35 16.11 12.29 -5.47
C PHE A 35 16.80 13.63 -5.71
N ILE A 36 16.36 14.70 -5.06
CA ILE A 36 17.04 15.98 -5.20
C ILE A 36 18.28 15.97 -4.29
N GLY A 37 19.46 16.23 -4.83
CA GLY A 37 20.69 16.21 -4.05
C GLY A 37 21.97 16.13 -4.87
N PRO A 38 23.14 16.03 -4.21
CA PRO A 38 24.43 15.97 -4.88
C PRO A 38 24.56 14.73 -5.77
N LYS A 39 25.16 14.91 -6.94
CA LYS A 39 25.57 13.82 -7.84
C LYS A 39 27.01 13.38 -7.50
N PRO A 40 27.34 12.07 -7.53
CA PRO A 40 26.52 10.96 -8.04
C PRO A 40 25.56 10.32 -7.00
N LEU A 41 25.52 10.81 -5.76
CA LEU A 41 24.79 10.16 -4.65
C LEU A 41 23.29 9.93 -4.91
N SER A 42 22.58 10.94 -5.40
CA SER A 42 21.12 10.84 -5.62
C SER A 42 20.71 9.63 -6.49
N PRO A 43 21.29 9.44 -7.70
CA PRO A 43 21.06 8.25 -8.51
C PRO A 43 21.16 6.93 -7.77
N HIS A 44 22.18 6.76 -6.93
CA HIS A 44 22.40 5.49 -6.25
C HIS A 44 21.45 5.28 -5.07
N VAL A 45 21.12 6.33 -4.32
CA VAL A 45 20.08 6.28 -3.28
C VAL A 45 18.75 5.86 -3.90
N ARG A 46 18.38 6.44 -5.05
CA ARG A 46 17.19 6.01 -5.81
C ARG A 46 17.25 4.52 -6.12
N THR A 47 18.33 4.03 -6.73
CA THR A 47 18.45 2.60 -7.11
C THR A 47 18.35 1.67 -5.92
N THR A 48 18.94 2.09 -4.80
CA THR A 48 18.91 1.39 -3.52
C THR A 48 17.48 1.26 -2.98
N ILE A 49 16.74 2.37 -2.94
CA ILE A 49 15.34 2.41 -2.54
C ILE A 49 14.46 1.60 -3.49
N TYR A 50 14.69 1.73 -4.80
CA TYR A 50 13.99 0.97 -5.83
C TYR A 50 14.15 -0.54 -5.64
N PHE A 51 15.38 -1.01 -5.40
CA PHE A 51 15.66 -2.42 -5.09
C PHE A 51 14.97 -2.89 -3.83
N GLU A 52 14.97 -2.07 -2.78
CA GLU A 52 14.25 -2.42 -1.57
C GLU A 52 12.75 -2.52 -1.82
N LEU A 53 12.13 -1.52 -2.46
CA LEU A 53 10.70 -1.51 -2.77
C LEU A 53 10.30 -2.71 -3.65
N SER A 54 11.17 -3.13 -4.58
CA SER A 54 10.95 -4.29 -5.45
C SER A 54 10.69 -5.58 -4.68
N LYS A 55 11.14 -5.68 -3.42
CA LYS A 55 10.85 -6.82 -2.54
C LYS A 55 9.38 -6.89 -2.10
N ALA A 56 8.58 -5.84 -2.27
CA ALA A 56 7.12 -5.90 -2.08
C ALA A 56 6.41 -6.80 -3.10
N PHE A 57 7.03 -7.04 -4.26
CA PHE A 57 6.45 -7.67 -5.45
C PHE A 57 6.69 -9.18 -5.48
N ARG A 58 6.95 -9.78 -4.31
CA ARG A 58 7.12 -11.22 -4.21
C ARG A 58 5.79 -11.92 -4.44
N SER A 59 5.69 -12.61 -5.58
CA SER A 59 4.83 -13.77 -5.74
C SER A 59 5.72 -14.96 -6.08
N TYR A 60 5.82 -15.94 -5.17
CA TYR A 60 6.58 -17.18 -5.39
C TYR A 60 6.01 -17.86 -6.65
N GLY A 61 6.79 -17.91 -7.74
CA GLY A 61 6.48 -18.72 -8.92
C GLY A 61 5.37 -18.21 -9.85
N SER A 62 4.85 -17.00 -9.69
CA SER A 62 3.86 -16.43 -10.62
C SER A 62 4.39 -15.11 -11.19
N THR A 63 4.46 -14.99 -12.51
CA THR A 63 4.72 -13.73 -13.21
C THR A 63 3.74 -12.67 -12.68
N ASP A 64 4.30 -11.68 -11.99
CA ASP A 64 3.58 -10.86 -11.02
C ASP A 64 2.58 -9.91 -11.73
N LYS A 65 1.31 -10.32 -11.83
CA LYS A 65 0.25 -9.53 -12.46
C LYS A 65 -0.35 -8.56 -11.43
N GLY A 66 0.26 -7.40 -11.23
CA GLY A 66 -0.50 -6.37 -10.50
C GLY A 66 0.24 -5.14 -10.02
N ALA A 67 1.56 -5.04 -10.18
CA ALA A 67 2.26 -3.81 -9.87
C ALA A 67 3.58 -3.68 -10.64
N TRP A 68 3.93 -2.46 -11.06
CA TRP A 68 5.17 -2.09 -11.75
C TRP A 68 5.87 -0.98 -10.99
N ILE A 69 7.18 -1.10 -10.75
CA ILE A 69 7.97 0.03 -10.28
C ILE A 69 8.60 0.69 -11.50
N LEU A 70 8.31 1.97 -11.68
CA LEU A 70 8.84 2.79 -12.74
C LEU A 70 10.12 3.45 -12.23
N TYR A 71 11.24 3.08 -12.83
CA TYR A 71 12.54 3.67 -12.56
C TYR A 71 12.62 5.02 -13.27
N GLY A 72 12.34 6.11 -12.55
CA GLY A 72 12.21 7.44 -13.15
C GLY A 72 13.58 8.05 -13.43
N ILE A 73 13.90 8.30 -14.71
CA ILE A 73 15.18 8.91 -15.15
C ILE A 73 15.19 10.44 -15.08
N GLU A 74 14.06 11.07 -14.77
CA GLU A 74 13.94 12.51 -14.65
C GLU A 74 14.02 12.93 -13.19
N GLU A 75 14.70 14.05 -12.96
CA GLU A 75 14.74 14.72 -11.66
C GLU A 75 13.48 15.58 -11.51
N MET A 76 12.85 15.52 -10.35
CA MET A 76 11.71 16.40 -10.07
C MET A 76 12.18 17.85 -9.99
N ARG A 77 11.33 18.80 -10.40
CA ARG A 77 11.65 20.23 -10.37
C ARG A 77 11.90 20.74 -8.96
N GLU A 78 11.17 20.22 -7.99
CA GLU A 78 11.26 20.58 -6.58
C GLU A 78 10.83 19.39 -5.70
N PRO A 79 11.28 19.34 -4.43
CA PRO A 79 10.91 18.28 -3.49
C PRO A 79 9.56 18.64 -2.85
N SER A 80 8.47 18.57 -3.62
CA SER A 80 7.13 18.88 -3.13
C SER A 80 6.11 17.80 -3.48
N HIS A 81 5.05 17.73 -2.68
CA HIS A 81 3.93 16.81 -2.94
C HIS A 81 3.27 17.07 -4.31
N ASN A 82 3.14 18.35 -4.70
CA ASN A 82 2.58 18.73 -5.99
C ASN A 82 3.49 18.31 -7.14
N ALA A 83 4.81 18.54 -7.02
CA ALA A 83 5.77 18.10 -8.03
C ALA A 83 5.77 16.57 -8.19
N ALA A 84 5.56 15.81 -7.11
CA ALA A 84 5.39 14.36 -7.19
C ALA A 84 4.10 13.96 -7.92
N ILE A 85 2.99 14.68 -7.72
CA ILE A 85 1.73 14.46 -8.48
C ILE A 85 1.92 14.79 -9.97
N ASP A 86 2.62 15.88 -10.27
CA ASP A 86 2.92 16.27 -11.64
C ASP A 86 3.80 15.22 -12.32
N ALA A 87 4.84 14.72 -11.62
CA ALA A 87 5.72 13.66 -12.11
C ALA A 87 4.97 12.35 -12.38
N ALA A 88 4.03 11.99 -11.49
CA ALA A 88 3.17 10.84 -11.71
C ALA A 88 2.29 10.96 -12.95
N SER A 89 1.98 12.19 -13.38
CA SER A 89 1.10 12.49 -14.50
C SER A 89 1.82 12.59 -15.84
N TRP A 90 3.14 12.37 -15.89
CA TRP A 90 3.88 12.36 -17.15
C TRP A 90 3.32 11.31 -18.12
N PRO A 91 3.24 11.60 -19.43
CA PRO A 91 2.62 10.72 -20.41
C PRO A 91 3.14 9.28 -20.40
N SER A 92 4.44 9.10 -20.17
CA SER A 92 5.10 7.78 -20.12
C SER A 92 5.00 7.05 -18.77
N VAL A 93 4.57 7.73 -17.71
CA VAL A 93 4.63 7.23 -16.33
C VAL A 93 3.25 6.80 -15.83
N HIS A 94 2.30 7.74 -15.72
CA HIS A 94 0.97 7.50 -15.15
C HIS A 94 1.00 6.65 -13.86
N ALA A 95 1.65 7.14 -12.80
CA ALA A 95 1.89 6.41 -11.56
C ALA A 95 0.78 6.60 -10.51
N ASP A 96 0.45 5.54 -9.78
CA ASP A 96 -0.49 5.55 -8.64
C ASP A 96 0.19 6.01 -7.34
N LEU A 97 1.49 5.76 -7.24
CA LEU A 97 2.33 6.07 -6.09
C LEU A 97 3.61 6.74 -6.55
N VAL A 98 4.15 7.64 -5.74
CA VAL A 98 5.48 8.22 -5.92
C VAL A 98 6.23 8.19 -4.60
N ILE A 99 7.41 7.56 -4.59
CA ILE A 99 8.37 7.67 -3.48
C ILE A 99 9.44 8.66 -3.92
N TRP A 100 9.58 9.75 -3.17
CA TRP A 100 10.47 10.85 -3.54
C TRP A 100 11.12 11.47 -2.32
N GLY A 101 12.06 12.39 -2.52
CA GLY A 101 12.66 13.13 -1.44
C GLY A 101 13.99 13.76 -1.78
N GLN A 102 14.80 13.97 -0.75
CA GLN A 102 16.07 14.69 -0.83
C GLN A 102 17.21 13.88 -0.23
N VAL A 103 18.41 14.12 -0.75
CA VAL A 103 19.64 13.47 -0.32
C VAL A 103 20.63 14.55 0.14
N HIS A 104 21.12 14.40 1.36
CA HIS A 104 22.08 15.31 1.98
C HIS A 104 23.31 14.53 2.45
N ARG A 105 24.51 15.07 2.25
CA ARG A 105 25.70 14.55 2.93
C ARG A 105 25.55 14.81 4.43
N TYR A 106 25.82 13.80 5.25
CA TYR A 106 25.72 13.89 6.70
C TYR A 106 26.90 13.14 7.33
N ASP A 107 27.86 13.91 7.85
CA ASP A 107 29.16 13.41 8.32
C ASP A 107 29.87 12.57 7.23
N ASP A 108 30.22 11.31 7.53
CA ASP A 108 30.80 10.36 6.58
C ASP A 108 29.76 9.53 5.81
N GLY A 109 28.47 9.76 6.07
CA GLY A 109 27.34 9.09 5.46
C GLY A 109 26.42 10.03 4.67
N VAL A 110 25.18 9.57 4.50
CA VAL A 110 24.15 10.29 3.76
C VAL A 110 22.83 10.24 4.52
N ALA A 111 22.19 11.38 4.70
CA ALA A 111 20.81 11.47 5.19
C ALA A 111 19.86 11.58 4.00
N VAL A 112 18.85 10.71 3.96
CA VAL A 112 17.83 10.68 2.91
C VAL A 112 16.49 11.03 3.52
N GLN A 113 15.96 12.20 3.22
CA GLN A 113 14.59 12.55 3.56
C GLN A 113 13.66 11.87 2.57
N LEU A 114 12.64 11.16 3.07
CA LEU A 114 11.73 10.36 2.26
C LEU A 114 10.29 10.82 2.43
N PHE A 115 9.56 10.79 1.32
CA PHE A 115 8.14 11.03 1.25
C PHE A 115 7.46 9.99 0.37
N LEU A 116 6.20 9.69 0.68
CA LEU A 116 5.32 8.88 -0.16
C LEU A 116 4.08 9.70 -0.54
N THR A 117 3.72 9.64 -1.81
CA THR A 117 2.51 10.26 -2.35
C THR A 117 1.64 9.21 -3.05
N VAL A 118 0.37 9.12 -2.64
CA VAL A 118 -0.67 8.34 -3.34
C VAL A 118 -1.44 9.30 -4.25
N THR A 119 -1.27 9.15 -5.55
CA THR A 119 -1.68 10.15 -6.53
C THR A 119 -3.19 10.10 -6.77
N PRO A 120 -3.80 11.17 -7.32
CA PRO A 120 -5.20 11.13 -7.75
C PRO A 120 -5.48 10.12 -8.87
N ILE A 121 -4.46 9.70 -9.63
CA ILE A 121 -4.58 8.73 -10.72
C ILE A 121 -5.17 7.41 -10.23
N ILE A 122 -4.88 7.01 -8.99
CA ILE A 122 -5.40 5.78 -8.39
C ILE A 122 -6.94 5.70 -8.40
N LYS A 123 -7.63 6.85 -8.39
CA LYS A 123 -9.11 6.91 -8.44
C LYS A 123 -9.67 6.53 -9.81
N LYS A 124 -8.83 6.54 -10.85
CA LYS A 124 -9.20 6.18 -12.23
C LYS A 124 -9.10 4.67 -12.49
N ARG A 125 -8.47 3.92 -11.58
CA ARG A 125 -8.35 2.46 -11.71
C ARG A 125 -9.72 1.81 -11.69
N GLN A 126 -9.93 0.84 -12.58
CA GLN A 126 -11.17 0.06 -12.62
C GLN A 126 -11.37 -0.77 -11.35
N VAL A 127 -10.27 -1.32 -10.82
CA VAL A 127 -10.26 -2.12 -9.60
C VAL A 127 -9.56 -1.32 -8.51
N ARG A 128 -10.27 -1.06 -7.42
CA ARG A 128 -9.79 -0.31 -6.25
C ARG A 128 -9.87 -1.14 -4.98
N PRO A 129 -8.93 -2.08 -4.76
CA PRO A 129 -8.97 -2.97 -3.61
C PRO A 129 -9.02 -2.20 -2.29
N GLU A 130 -8.34 -1.05 -2.24
CA GLU A 130 -8.17 -0.20 -1.06
C GLU A 130 -9.46 0.46 -0.58
N LEU A 131 -10.47 0.57 -1.44
CA LEU A 131 -11.76 1.12 -1.07
C LEU A 131 -12.46 0.14 -0.12
N TRP A 132 -12.80 0.61 1.08
CA TRP A 132 -13.60 -0.20 2.00
C TRP A 132 -15.07 0.02 1.70
N THR A 133 -15.71 -0.99 1.13
CA THR A 133 -17.14 -0.97 0.83
C THR A 133 -17.88 -1.91 1.77
N ILE A 134 -18.91 -1.40 2.42
CA ILE A 134 -19.88 -2.21 3.17
C ILE A 134 -21.23 -2.11 2.46
N SER A 135 -21.78 -3.27 2.13
CA SER A 135 -23.11 -3.39 1.53
C SER A 135 -24.06 -4.13 2.46
N ALA A 136 -25.25 -3.57 2.68
CA ALA A 136 -26.33 -4.20 3.45
C ALA A 136 -27.65 -4.12 2.67
N PRO A 137 -28.53 -5.14 2.73
CA PRO A 137 -29.83 -5.07 2.07
C PRO A 137 -30.74 -4.05 2.78
N LYS A 138 -31.42 -3.22 2.00
CA LYS A 138 -32.56 -2.39 2.44
C LYS A 138 -33.86 -3.19 2.37
N TYR A 139 -34.90 -2.69 3.04
CA TYR A 139 -36.25 -3.26 2.99
C TYR A 139 -36.87 -3.29 1.59
N ASN A 140 -36.52 -2.32 0.73
CA ASN A 140 -37.00 -2.25 -0.67
C ASN A 140 -36.23 -3.18 -1.63
N GLY A 141 -35.30 -3.99 -1.13
CA GLY A 141 -34.47 -4.90 -1.93
C GLY A 141 -33.23 -4.27 -2.56
N GLU A 142 -33.05 -2.95 -2.47
CA GLU A 142 -31.79 -2.30 -2.88
C GLU A 142 -30.68 -2.58 -1.87
N ALA A 143 -29.42 -2.54 -2.29
CA ALA A 143 -28.29 -2.56 -1.36
C ALA A 143 -27.97 -1.13 -0.89
N TYR A 144 -27.99 -0.91 0.42
CA TYR A 144 -27.32 0.21 1.05
C TYR A 144 -25.81 0.03 0.93
N ARG A 145 -25.09 1.02 0.41
CA ARG A 145 -23.65 0.95 0.17
C ARG A 145 -22.95 2.14 0.82
N VAL A 146 -22.02 1.86 1.72
CA VAL A 146 -21.11 2.86 2.29
C VAL A 146 -19.71 2.56 1.80
N GLU A 147 -18.99 3.60 1.41
CA GLU A 147 -17.61 3.50 0.96
C GLU A 147 -16.72 4.43 1.76
N LEU A 148 -15.51 3.97 2.06
CA LEU A 148 -14.48 4.77 2.67
C LEU A 148 -13.15 4.55 1.95
N ASP A 149 -12.54 5.65 1.49
CA ASP A 149 -11.22 5.67 0.86
C ASP A 149 -10.11 5.69 1.93
N ILE A 150 -8.86 5.51 1.52
CA ILE A 150 -7.70 5.59 2.42
C ILE A 150 -7.63 6.96 3.13
N PRO A 151 -7.23 7.02 4.42
CA PRO A 151 -7.26 8.24 5.23
C PRO A 151 -6.22 9.29 4.79
N GLY A 152 -5.10 8.87 4.19
CA GLY A 152 -3.99 9.74 3.83
C GLY A 152 -3.48 9.48 2.41
N ARG A 153 -2.96 10.54 1.78
CA ARG A 153 -2.35 10.48 0.43
C ARG A 153 -0.94 11.05 0.38
N PHE A 154 -0.46 11.59 1.49
CA PHE A 154 0.89 12.13 1.63
C PHE A 154 1.44 11.65 2.98
N TYR A 155 2.68 11.18 2.96
CA TYR A 155 3.38 10.66 4.12
C TYR A 155 4.79 11.22 4.12
N GLU A 156 5.19 11.76 5.25
CA GLU A 156 6.55 12.17 5.56
C GLU A 156 7.13 11.15 6.53
N PHE A 157 8.39 10.78 6.28
CA PHE A 157 9.11 9.80 7.08
C PHE A 157 10.31 10.44 7.77
N GLU A 158 10.76 9.81 8.85
CA GLU A 158 12.05 10.15 9.46
C GLU A 158 13.19 9.96 8.43
N PRO A 159 14.23 10.81 8.47
CA PRO A 159 15.37 10.68 7.58
C PRO A 159 16.05 9.32 7.71
N LEU A 160 16.24 8.65 6.58
CA LEU A 160 17.02 7.42 6.49
C LEU A 160 18.50 7.77 6.45
N ILE A 161 19.24 7.34 7.47
CA ILE A 161 20.70 7.51 7.51
C ILE A 161 21.37 6.29 6.86
N LEU A 162 22.09 6.54 5.76
CA LEU A 162 22.93 5.57 5.08
C LEU A 162 24.37 5.72 5.57
N THR A 163 24.98 4.61 6.00
CA THR A 163 26.35 4.60 6.50
C THR A 163 27.36 4.80 5.37
N LYS A 164 28.57 5.24 5.72
CA LYS A 164 29.70 5.36 4.79
C LYS A 164 29.92 4.13 3.92
N ASP A 165 29.84 2.92 4.49
CA ASP A 165 30.04 1.68 3.73
C ASP A 165 29.02 1.51 2.60
N VAL A 166 27.76 1.86 2.87
CA VAL A 166 26.68 1.84 1.87
C VAL A 166 27.00 2.87 0.81
N VAL A 167 27.34 4.09 1.22
CA VAL A 167 27.70 5.19 0.32
C VAL A 167 28.88 4.82 -0.59
N ILE A 168 29.98 4.26 -0.06
CA ILE A 168 31.16 3.84 -0.82
C ILE A 168 30.83 2.76 -1.85
N GLN A 169 29.97 1.80 -1.49
CA GLN A 169 29.55 0.76 -2.43
C GLN A 169 28.85 1.36 -3.65
N TYR A 170 28.19 2.50 -3.45
CA TYR A 170 27.34 3.15 -4.42
C TYR A 170 28.00 4.33 -5.13
N GLU A 171 28.96 5.04 -4.54
CA GLU A 171 29.67 6.18 -5.17
C GLU A 171 30.60 5.78 -6.33
N LYS A 172 30.81 4.48 -6.55
CA LYS A 172 31.68 3.96 -7.61
C LYS A 172 31.16 4.37 -9.00
N PRO A 173 31.98 5.01 -9.85
CA PRO A 173 31.59 5.38 -11.22
C PRO A 173 31.14 4.17 -12.05
N GLU A 174 31.68 2.99 -11.74
CA GLU A 174 31.37 1.73 -12.43
C GLU A 174 29.94 1.24 -12.15
N GLY A 175 29.28 1.76 -11.09
CA GLY A 175 27.93 1.40 -10.72
C GLY A 175 27.84 0.20 -9.77
N ILE A 176 26.67 -0.44 -9.74
CA ILE A 176 26.36 -1.52 -8.78
C ILE A 176 26.89 -2.85 -9.33
N PRO A 177 27.77 -3.57 -8.61
CA PRO A 177 28.37 -4.80 -9.12
C PRO A 177 27.35 -5.92 -9.29
N LEU A 178 27.47 -6.66 -10.39
CA LEU A 178 26.75 -7.91 -10.66
C LEU A 178 27.65 -9.09 -10.34
N TYR A 179 27.16 -10.00 -9.50
CA TYR A 179 27.89 -11.20 -9.08
C TYR A 179 27.39 -12.44 -9.81
N ARG A 180 28.30 -13.38 -10.08
CA ARG A 180 27.95 -14.68 -10.69
C ARG A 180 27.01 -15.50 -9.81
N SER A 181 27.15 -15.41 -8.48
CA SER A 181 26.35 -16.18 -7.51
C SER A 181 25.61 -15.27 -6.54
N ARG A 182 24.51 -15.79 -5.97
CA ARG A 182 23.71 -15.09 -4.95
C ARG A 182 24.53 -14.70 -3.71
N GLN A 183 25.46 -15.55 -3.31
CA GLN A 183 26.33 -15.31 -2.15
C GLN A 183 27.42 -14.26 -2.43
N GLY A 184 27.60 -13.86 -3.70
CA GLY A 184 28.64 -12.95 -4.16
C GLY A 184 29.70 -13.69 -4.99
N GLY A 185 30.96 -13.26 -4.85
CA GLY A 185 32.10 -13.85 -5.54
C GLY A 185 32.59 -12.97 -6.68
N GLU A 186 32.91 -13.60 -7.81
CA GLU A 186 33.38 -12.91 -9.01
C GLU A 186 32.35 -11.87 -9.48
N THR A 187 32.82 -10.63 -9.67
CA THR A 187 32.05 -9.58 -10.32
C THR A 187 32.10 -9.83 -11.82
N ILE A 188 30.94 -10.11 -12.42
CA ILE A 188 30.80 -10.45 -13.84
C ILE A 188 30.37 -9.25 -14.70
N GLY A 189 30.14 -8.10 -14.07
CA GLY A 189 29.75 -6.86 -14.71
C GLY A 189 29.21 -5.86 -13.71
N PHE A 190 28.62 -4.80 -14.21
CA PHE A 190 27.97 -3.77 -13.42
C PHE A 190 26.57 -3.50 -13.96
N LEU A 191 25.70 -3.00 -13.09
CA LEU A 191 24.35 -2.60 -13.45
C LEU A 191 24.40 -1.39 -14.39
N GLY A 192 23.96 -1.59 -15.62
CA GLY A 192 23.72 -0.54 -16.61
C GLY A 192 22.44 0.25 -16.34
N GLU A 193 22.07 1.12 -17.29
CA GLU A 193 20.89 1.98 -17.17
C GLU A 193 19.57 1.22 -17.29
N LEU A 194 19.58 0.16 -18.12
CA LEU A 194 18.41 -0.68 -18.40
C LEU A 194 18.59 -2.05 -17.77
N PHE A 195 17.67 -2.40 -16.89
CA PHE A 195 17.66 -3.73 -16.27
C PHE A 195 16.23 -4.16 -15.92
N TYR A 196 16.05 -5.47 -15.75
CA TYR A 196 14.79 -6.04 -15.28
C TYR A 196 15.03 -7.23 -14.34
N PHE A 197 14.12 -7.41 -13.39
CA PHE A 197 14.20 -8.46 -12.39
C PHE A 197 13.87 -9.83 -12.99
N LEU A 198 14.70 -10.81 -12.63
CA LEU A 198 14.46 -12.23 -12.90
C LEU A 198 14.02 -12.95 -11.63
N GLU A 199 14.67 -12.67 -10.50
CA GLU A 199 14.32 -13.23 -9.19
C GLU A 199 14.52 -12.20 -8.08
N ILE A 200 13.64 -12.20 -7.07
CA ILE A 200 13.67 -11.24 -5.97
C ILE A 200 13.75 -12.00 -4.64
N HIS A 201 14.93 -11.96 -4.01
CA HIS A 201 15.18 -12.51 -2.68
C HIS A 201 15.36 -11.38 -1.64
N ASP A 202 15.38 -11.72 -0.36
CA ASP A 202 15.38 -10.71 0.72
C ASP A 202 16.74 -10.03 0.83
N ASP A 203 17.79 -10.77 0.49
CA ASP A 203 19.19 -10.37 0.59
C ASP A 203 19.90 -10.22 -0.77
N ALA A 204 19.22 -10.57 -1.86
CA ALA A 204 19.77 -10.52 -3.21
C ALA A 204 18.68 -10.43 -4.29
N LEU A 205 19.05 -9.89 -5.45
CA LEU A 205 18.18 -9.72 -6.61
C LEU A 205 18.91 -10.32 -7.81
N ARG A 206 18.28 -11.24 -8.53
CA ARG A 206 18.78 -11.70 -9.83
C ARG A 206 18.16 -10.82 -10.89
N LEU A 207 18.97 -10.22 -11.74
CA LEU A 207 18.52 -9.33 -12.79
C LEU A 207 19.32 -9.54 -14.06
N ARG A 208 18.75 -9.09 -15.17
CA ARG A 208 19.48 -8.90 -16.42
C ARG A 208 19.66 -7.41 -16.64
N SER A 209 20.89 -7.01 -16.93
CA SER A 209 21.29 -5.66 -17.30
C SER A 209 22.04 -5.75 -18.62
N ASP A 210 21.53 -5.10 -19.66
CA ASP A 210 22.02 -5.27 -21.03
C ASP A 210 22.12 -6.77 -21.38
N ASP A 211 23.29 -7.25 -21.80
CA ASP A 211 23.54 -8.66 -22.11
C ASP A 211 24.07 -9.48 -20.91
N THR A 212 24.19 -8.87 -19.73
CA THR A 212 24.74 -9.51 -18.52
C THR A 212 23.64 -9.91 -17.55
N GLU A 213 23.61 -11.18 -17.17
CA GLU A 213 22.72 -11.69 -16.14
C GLU A 213 23.51 -12.01 -14.87
N GLY A 214 23.07 -11.46 -13.73
CA GLY A 214 23.79 -11.63 -12.47
C GLY A 214 22.98 -11.29 -11.24
N TRP A 215 23.66 -11.37 -10.10
CA TRP A 215 23.08 -11.12 -8.78
C TRP A 215 23.56 -9.79 -8.23
N VAL A 216 22.63 -8.94 -7.79
CA VAL A 216 22.91 -7.80 -6.92
C VAL A 216 22.64 -8.20 -5.49
N ARG A 217 23.60 -7.97 -4.60
CA ARG A 217 23.41 -8.19 -3.16
C ARG A 217 22.78 -6.94 -2.54
N THR A 218 21.73 -7.15 -1.75
CA THR A 218 21.03 -6.07 -1.03
C THR A 218 21.26 -6.11 0.48
N LYS A 219 21.99 -7.13 0.96
CA LYS A 219 22.38 -7.24 2.37
C LYS A 219 23.23 -6.01 2.76
N ASN A 220 22.82 -5.32 3.83
CA ASN A 220 23.43 -4.11 4.43
C ASN A 220 23.01 -2.75 3.87
N ILE A 221 22.16 -2.69 2.83
CA ILE A 221 21.65 -1.41 2.32
C ILE A 221 20.96 -0.57 3.42
N SER A 222 20.23 -1.24 4.30
CA SER A 222 19.56 -0.60 5.43
C SER A 222 19.77 -1.48 6.67
N LYS A 223 20.93 -1.36 7.32
CA LYS A 223 21.10 -1.99 8.66
C LYS A 223 20.08 -1.44 9.66
N GLY A 224 19.56 -0.22 9.43
CA GLY A 224 18.31 0.24 10.03
C GLY A 224 17.12 -0.25 9.20
N HIS A 225 16.16 -0.93 9.82
CA HIS A 225 14.87 -1.17 9.18
C HIS A 225 14.23 0.19 8.92
N SER A 226 14.22 0.64 7.66
CA SER A 226 13.52 1.88 7.33
C SER A 226 12.03 1.63 7.41
N GLU A 227 11.37 2.21 8.42
CA GLU A 227 9.92 2.25 8.51
C GLU A 227 9.30 2.86 7.25
N ALA A 228 9.97 3.83 6.60
CA ALA A 228 9.54 4.40 5.34
C ALA A 228 9.38 3.36 4.23
N ILE A 229 10.43 2.56 4.00
CA ILE A 229 10.42 1.50 3.00
C ILE A 229 9.38 0.44 3.36
N THR A 230 9.31 0.04 4.63
CA THR A 230 8.38 -1.00 5.09
C THR A 230 6.93 -0.54 4.95
N PHE A 231 6.64 0.72 5.28
CA PHE A 231 5.34 1.35 5.11
C PHE A 231 4.96 1.44 3.63
N ALA A 232 5.88 1.90 2.77
CA ALA A 232 5.67 1.97 1.33
C ALA A 232 5.39 0.59 0.71
N LYS A 233 6.13 -0.46 1.13
CA LYS A 233 5.84 -1.85 0.75
C LYS A 233 4.43 -2.27 1.19
N GLY A 234 4.03 -1.93 2.42
CA GLY A 234 2.69 -2.18 2.95
C GLY A 234 1.59 -1.50 2.14
N MET A 235 1.82 -0.26 1.71
CA MET A 235 0.91 0.49 0.84
C MET A 235 0.81 -0.12 -0.55
N VAL A 236 1.92 -0.49 -1.19
CA VAL A 236 1.91 -1.19 -2.49
C VAL A 236 1.07 -2.47 -2.41
N ARG A 237 1.28 -3.28 -1.37
CA ARG A 237 0.53 -4.53 -1.14
C ARG A 237 -0.96 -4.28 -0.88
N LEU A 238 -1.29 -3.27 -0.07
CA LEU A 238 -2.67 -2.87 0.21
C LEU A 238 -3.40 -2.47 -1.08
N LEU A 239 -2.79 -1.62 -1.90
CA LEU A 239 -3.41 -1.08 -3.12
C LEU A 239 -3.54 -2.11 -4.25
N ARG A 240 -2.83 -3.24 -4.18
CA ARG A 240 -3.00 -4.38 -5.10
C ARG A 240 -3.87 -5.50 -4.52
N GLY A 241 -4.35 -5.38 -3.29
CA GLY A 241 -5.16 -6.39 -2.62
C GLY A 241 -4.40 -7.58 -2.05
N ASP A 242 -3.08 -7.47 -1.86
CA ASP A 242 -2.29 -8.43 -1.06
C ASP A 242 -2.45 -8.11 0.44
N TRP A 243 -3.60 -8.51 0.99
CA TRP A 243 -3.97 -8.18 2.37
C TRP A 243 -3.03 -8.81 3.40
N LYS A 244 -2.61 -10.06 3.17
CA LYS A 244 -1.70 -10.76 4.09
C LYS A 244 -0.33 -10.09 4.10
N GLY A 245 0.28 -9.87 2.93
CA GLY A 245 1.57 -9.21 2.85
C GLY A 245 1.52 -7.75 3.34
N SER A 246 0.37 -7.08 3.16
CA SER A 246 0.14 -5.74 3.72
C SER A 246 0.12 -5.77 5.25
N LEU A 247 -0.61 -6.71 5.86
CA LEU A 247 -0.64 -6.90 7.31
C LEU A 247 0.76 -7.19 7.88
N GLU A 248 1.52 -8.07 7.22
CA GLU A 248 2.91 -8.37 7.61
C GLU A 248 3.80 -7.11 7.57
N SER A 249 3.68 -6.29 6.54
CA SER A 249 4.41 -5.03 6.41
C SER A 249 4.03 -4.03 7.52
N PHE A 250 2.74 -3.79 7.74
CA PHE A 250 2.31 -2.82 8.75
C PHE A 250 2.56 -3.30 10.18
N SER A 251 2.57 -4.61 10.43
CA SER A 251 2.98 -5.15 11.74
C SER A 251 4.43 -4.80 12.06
N LYS A 252 5.35 -4.99 11.10
CA LYS A 252 6.77 -4.59 11.24
C LYS A 252 6.94 -3.09 11.46
N VAL A 253 6.12 -2.27 10.81
CA VAL A 253 6.09 -0.82 11.02
C VAL A 253 5.68 -0.49 12.46
N LEU A 254 4.69 -1.19 13.02
CA LEU A 254 4.17 -0.97 14.37
C LEU A 254 5.08 -1.49 15.49
N GLU A 255 5.94 -2.47 15.18
CA GLU A 255 7.00 -2.97 16.08
C GLU A 255 8.08 -1.91 16.35
N ASN A 256 8.26 -0.93 15.45
CA ASN A 256 9.18 0.17 15.68
C ASN A 256 8.60 1.12 16.77
N SER A 257 9.26 1.22 17.92
CA SER A 257 8.83 2.12 19.01
C SER A 257 8.94 3.60 18.62
N ASN A 258 9.84 3.94 17.69
CA ASN A 258 10.22 5.31 17.35
C ASN A 258 9.45 5.86 16.13
N ILE A 259 8.52 5.09 15.56
CA ILE A 259 7.72 5.58 14.43
C ILE A 259 6.88 6.82 14.82
N PRO A 260 6.85 7.87 13.98
CA PRO A 260 5.97 9.03 14.16
C PRO A 260 4.50 8.64 14.40
N GLN A 261 3.84 9.37 15.30
CA GLN A 261 2.47 9.04 15.75
C GLN A 261 1.46 9.01 14.60
N ASN A 262 1.55 9.94 13.65
CA ASN A 262 0.70 9.98 12.45
C ASN A 262 0.87 8.72 11.58
N LEU A 263 2.10 8.26 11.36
CA LEU A 263 2.37 7.02 10.64
C LEU A 263 1.88 5.80 11.41
N ARG A 264 2.01 5.79 12.74
CA ARG A 264 1.46 4.73 13.61
C ARG A 264 -0.06 4.62 13.48
N VAL A 265 -0.77 5.75 13.51
CA VAL A 265 -2.23 5.81 13.30
C VAL A 265 -2.61 5.22 11.94
N HIS A 266 -1.94 5.64 10.87
CA HIS A 266 -2.21 5.12 9.52
C HIS A 266 -1.87 3.63 9.38
N ALA A 267 -0.74 3.17 9.94
CA ALA A 267 -0.37 1.75 9.91
C ALA A 267 -1.37 0.87 10.67
N LEU A 268 -1.93 1.36 11.78
CA LEU A 268 -3.04 0.68 12.47
C LEU A 268 -4.30 0.63 11.60
N ILE A 269 -4.71 1.75 11.00
CA ILE A 269 -5.87 1.79 10.09
C ILE A 269 -5.69 0.79 8.94
N TYR A 270 -4.52 0.75 8.32
CA TYR A 270 -4.24 -0.17 7.21
C TYR A 270 -4.19 -1.63 7.64
N SER A 271 -3.60 -1.93 8.80
CA SER A 271 -3.67 -3.28 9.39
C SER A 271 -5.12 -3.71 9.67
N GLY A 272 -5.94 -2.82 10.24
CA GLY A 272 -7.35 -3.08 10.50
C GLY A 272 -8.12 -3.33 9.21
N LEU A 273 -7.89 -2.53 8.17
CA LEU A 273 -8.52 -2.72 6.86
C LEU A 273 -8.09 -4.06 6.23
N ALA A 274 -6.81 -4.40 6.26
CA ALA A 274 -6.32 -5.67 5.75
C ALA A 274 -6.97 -6.86 6.46
N LYS A 275 -7.13 -6.79 7.79
CA LYS A 275 -7.86 -7.81 8.57
C LYS A 275 -9.30 -7.96 8.10
N GLU A 276 -10.03 -6.84 7.96
CA GLU A 276 -11.41 -6.83 7.51
C GLU A 276 -11.56 -7.45 6.11
N LYS A 277 -10.58 -7.23 5.23
CA LYS A 277 -10.52 -7.82 3.87
C LYS A 277 -10.15 -9.31 3.85
N THR A 278 -9.64 -9.84 4.95
CA THR A 278 -9.38 -11.28 5.17
C THR A 278 -10.38 -11.90 6.15
N ASP A 279 -11.59 -11.36 6.22
CA ASP A 279 -12.70 -11.82 7.08
C ASP A 279 -12.36 -11.87 8.59
N SER A 280 -11.34 -11.14 9.03
CA SER A 280 -10.95 -10.96 10.43
C SER A 280 -11.38 -9.59 10.92
N SER A 281 -11.76 -9.45 12.19
CA SER A 281 -12.13 -8.13 12.72
C SER A 281 -10.89 -7.24 12.85
N GLY A 282 -10.95 -6.04 12.26
CA GLY A 282 -9.95 -4.97 12.42
C GLY A 282 -10.26 -4.01 13.56
N MET A 283 -11.30 -4.29 14.36
CA MET A 283 -11.83 -3.38 15.38
C MET A 283 -10.76 -2.93 16.39
N GLN A 284 -9.90 -3.85 16.84
CA GLN A 284 -8.85 -3.53 17.81
C GLN A 284 -7.85 -2.51 17.26
N GLU A 285 -7.47 -2.64 16.00
CA GLU A 285 -6.58 -1.71 15.32
C GLU A 285 -7.23 -0.33 15.15
N PHE A 286 -8.50 -0.27 14.73
CA PHE A 286 -9.21 1.00 14.55
C PHE A 286 -9.43 1.74 15.89
N GLU A 287 -9.77 1.01 16.95
CA GLU A 287 -9.87 1.60 18.30
C GLU A 287 -8.50 2.10 18.79
N ALA A 288 -7.42 1.36 18.53
CA ALA A 288 -6.07 1.80 18.86
C ALA A 288 -5.68 3.07 18.09
N ALA A 289 -5.98 3.13 16.78
CA ALA A 289 -5.72 4.30 15.95
C ALA A 289 -6.48 5.54 16.47
N TYR A 290 -7.78 5.39 16.74
CA TYR A 290 -8.60 6.48 17.29
C TYR A 290 -8.15 6.93 18.68
N ARG A 291 -7.71 5.99 19.55
CA ARG A 291 -7.17 6.35 20.86
C ARG A 291 -5.88 7.15 20.76
N LEU A 292 -5.01 6.84 19.80
CA LEU A 292 -3.76 7.58 19.57
C LEU A 292 -4.03 9.00 19.06
N ASN A 293 -5.02 9.20 18.20
CA ASN A 293 -5.42 10.54 17.76
C ASN A 293 -6.94 10.65 17.63
N ARG A 294 -7.59 11.16 18.69
CA ARG A 294 -9.05 11.35 18.73
C ARG A 294 -9.55 12.47 17.84
N LEU A 295 -8.66 13.33 17.33
CA LEU A 295 -9.01 14.40 16.41
C LEU A 295 -8.79 14.00 14.95
N ASP A 296 -8.28 12.79 14.70
CA ASP A 296 -8.09 12.28 13.35
C ASP A 296 -9.43 11.81 12.75
N LYS A 297 -9.93 12.57 11.77
CA LYS A 297 -11.15 12.25 11.04
C LYS A 297 -11.06 10.88 10.35
N GLY A 298 -9.90 10.49 9.85
CA GLY A 298 -9.67 9.19 9.20
C GLY A 298 -9.86 8.03 10.18
N ALA A 299 -9.18 8.07 11.33
CA ALA A 299 -9.29 7.07 12.39
C ALA A 299 -10.74 6.95 12.90
N ALA A 300 -11.41 8.08 13.13
CA ALA A 300 -12.82 8.09 13.50
C ALA A 300 -13.73 7.46 12.43
N SER A 301 -13.49 7.76 11.15
CA SER A 301 -14.27 7.22 10.03
C SER A 301 -14.13 5.70 9.93
N TYR A 302 -12.90 5.18 10.05
CA TYR A 302 -12.64 3.74 10.04
C TYR A 302 -13.20 3.01 11.27
N LEU A 303 -13.20 3.66 12.45
CA LEU A 303 -13.87 3.14 13.64
C LEU A 303 -15.38 2.97 13.38
N LEU A 304 -16.05 3.99 12.83
CA LEU A 304 -17.48 3.90 12.50
C LEU A 304 -17.78 2.83 11.44
N MET A 305 -16.95 2.72 10.40
CA MET A 305 -17.08 1.65 9.40
C MET A 305 -16.99 0.26 10.03
N SER A 306 -16.05 0.05 10.96
CA SER A 306 -15.92 -1.24 11.66
C SER A 306 -17.15 -1.55 12.52
N ARG A 307 -17.72 -0.53 13.19
CA ARG A 307 -18.97 -0.69 13.96
C ARG A 307 -20.15 -1.07 13.07
N ILE A 308 -20.26 -0.49 11.88
CA ILE A 308 -21.25 -0.90 10.87
C ILE A 308 -21.03 -2.35 10.46
N MET A 309 -19.78 -2.75 10.21
CA MET A 309 -19.48 -4.14 9.82
C MET A 309 -19.87 -5.13 10.91
N ASP A 310 -19.68 -4.80 12.19
CA ASP A 310 -20.15 -5.63 13.31
C ASP A 310 -21.68 -5.75 13.36
N ILE A 311 -22.41 -4.68 13.06
CA ILE A 311 -23.87 -4.70 12.92
C ILE A 311 -24.28 -5.63 11.78
N VAL A 312 -23.62 -5.53 10.61
CA VAL A 312 -23.89 -6.41 9.46
C VAL A 312 -23.64 -7.89 9.83
N ARG A 313 -22.52 -8.18 10.51
CA ARG A 313 -22.20 -9.53 10.99
C ARG A 313 -23.26 -10.06 11.97
N ALA A 314 -23.67 -9.25 12.95
CA ALA A 314 -24.71 -9.63 13.91
C ALA A 314 -26.07 -9.89 13.24
N LYS A 315 -26.47 -9.04 12.29
CA LYS A 315 -27.69 -9.24 11.47
C LYS A 315 -27.63 -10.56 10.68
N ARG A 316 -26.51 -10.85 10.02
CA ARG A 316 -26.32 -12.13 9.28
C ARG A 316 -26.40 -13.35 10.19
N GLN A 317 -25.92 -13.23 11.42
CA GLN A 317 -25.97 -14.30 12.43
C GLN A 317 -27.34 -14.42 13.11
N SER A 318 -28.30 -13.53 12.82
CA SER A 318 -29.60 -13.46 13.51
C SER A 318 -29.50 -13.33 15.04
N ASP A 319 -28.38 -12.80 15.54
CA ASP A 319 -28.12 -12.63 16.97
C ASP A 319 -28.62 -11.25 17.43
N LYS A 320 -29.87 -11.24 17.96
CA LYS A 320 -30.55 -9.99 18.38
C LYS A 320 -29.80 -9.28 19.51
N THR A 321 -29.32 -10.01 20.51
CA THR A 321 -28.61 -9.44 21.66
C THR A 321 -27.32 -8.77 21.21
N LYS A 322 -26.53 -9.45 20.37
CA LYS A 322 -25.30 -8.87 19.80
C LYS A 322 -25.60 -7.67 18.92
N LEU A 323 -26.66 -7.74 18.12
CA LEU A 323 -27.10 -6.63 17.28
C LEU A 323 -27.41 -5.37 18.10
N GLU A 324 -28.16 -5.50 19.19
CA GLU A 324 -28.47 -4.38 20.09
C GLU A 324 -27.21 -3.75 20.70
N VAL A 325 -26.27 -4.58 21.15
CA VAL A 325 -24.97 -4.13 21.68
C VAL A 325 -24.17 -3.37 20.62
N CYS A 326 -24.10 -3.91 19.40
CA CYS A 326 -23.39 -3.27 18.29
C CYS A 326 -24.01 -1.92 17.90
N VAL A 327 -25.35 -1.84 17.82
CA VAL A 327 -26.07 -0.59 17.53
C VAL A 327 -25.85 0.44 18.64
N HIS A 328 -25.90 0.04 19.91
CA HIS A 328 -25.65 0.93 21.04
C HIS A 328 -24.22 1.51 20.98
N LYS A 329 -23.21 0.65 20.77
CA LYS A 329 -21.80 1.07 20.63
C LYS A 329 -21.61 2.03 19.45
N PHE A 330 -22.19 1.72 18.30
CA PHE A 330 -22.16 2.61 17.13
C PHE A 330 -22.73 3.99 17.46
N LYS A 331 -23.94 4.06 18.03
CA LYS A 331 -24.59 5.35 18.37
C LYS A 331 -23.75 6.18 19.35
N LYS A 332 -23.14 5.51 20.33
CA LYS A 332 -22.22 6.15 21.29
C LYS A 332 -21.00 6.73 20.59
N ASP A 333 -20.32 5.93 19.77
CA ASP A 333 -19.10 6.36 19.07
C ASP A 333 -19.42 7.47 18.06
N LEU A 334 -20.51 7.33 17.27
CA LEU A 334 -21.02 8.33 16.34
C LEU A 334 -21.24 9.69 17.01
N LYS A 335 -21.94 9.71 18.16
CA LYS A 335 -22.16 10.95 18.93
C LYS A 335 -20.83 11.60 19.35
N SER A 336 -19.84 10.80 19.71
CA SER A 336 -18.53 11.30 20.17
C SER A 336 -17.69 11.88 19.02
N VAL A 337 -17.75 11.29 17.83
CA VAL A 337 -16.91 11.70 16.70
C VAL A 337 -17.56 12.73 15.79
N LYS A 338 -18.88 12.95 15.90
CA LYS A 338 -19.65 13.86 15.04
C LYS A 338 -19.05 15.28 14.96
N VAL A 339 -18.40 15.76 16.02
CA VAL A 339 -17.72 17.07 16.07
C VAL A 339 -16.54 17.19 15.09
N LEU A 340 -15.98 16.07 14.62
CA LEU A 340 -14.86 16.05 13.66
C LEU A 340 -15.30 16.24 12.21
N PHE A 341 -16.60 16.21 11.95
CA PHE A 341 -17.19 16.30 10.63
C PHE A 341 -17.83 17.68 10.45
N VAL A 342 -17.71 18.24 9.25
CA VAL A 342 -18.39 19.49 8.92
C VAL A 342 -19.91 19.29 8.97
N ASN A 343 -20.65 20.36 9.28
CA ASN A 343 -22.10 20.33 9.17
C ASN A 343 -22.49 19.89 7.75
N ASN A 344 -23.39 18.91 7.65
CA ASN A 344 -23.83 18.30 6.39
C ASN A 344 -22.74 17.52 5.63
N ASP A 345 -21.78 16.92 6.33
CA ASP A 345 -20.89 15.93 5.73
C ASP A 345 -21.71 14.75 5.16
N LYS A 346 -21.72 14.64 3.82
CA LYS A 346 -22.53 13.66 3.10
C LYS A 346 -22.19 12.21 3.47
N TRP A 347 -20.91 11.93 3.73
CA TRP A 347 -20.49 10.60 4.13
C TRP A 347 -21.04 10.26 5.52
N LEU A 348 -20.97 11.21 6.46
CA LEU A 348 -21.55 11.01 7.79
C LEU A 348 -23.08 10.86 7.74
N GLN A 349 -23.78 11.62 6.90
CA GLN A 349 -25.22 11.47 6.68
C GLN A 349 -25.55 10.04 6.19
N HIS A 350 -24.78 9.53 5.22
CA HIS A 350 -24.94 8.13 4.79
C HIS A 350 -24.61 7.13 5.92
N ILE A 351 -23.70 7.45 6.83
CA ILE A 351 -23.44 6.57 7.99
C ILE A 351 -24.63 6.59 8.96
N GLU A 352 -25.26 7.74 9.18
CA GLU A 352 -26.44 7.90 10.04
C GLU A 352 -27.67 7.17 9.48
N ASP A 353 -27.88 7.24 8.16
CA ASP A 353 -29.01 6.60 7.47
C ASP A 353 -28.89 5.07 7.43
N PHE A 354 -27.68 4.50 7.62
CA PHE A 354 -27.48 3.05 7.66
C PHE A 354 -28.30 2.34 8.76
N LEU A 355 -28.60 3.06 9.85
CA LEU A 355 -29.35 2.53 10.99
C LEU A 355 -30.87 2.63 10.87
N GLN A 356 -31.37 3.42 9.93
CA GLN A 356 -32.79 3.58 9.66
C GLN A 356 -33.29 2.40 8.83
#